data_AF-A0A258CN93-F1
#
_entry.id   AF-A0A258CN93-F1
#
_cell.length_a   1.000
_cell.length_b   1.000
_cell.length_c   1.000
_cell.angle_alpha   90.00
_cell.angle_beta   90.00
_cell.angle_gamma   90.00
#
_symmetry.space_group_name_H-M   'P 1'
#
loop_
_entity.id
_entity.type
_entity.pdbx_description
1 polymer ?
#
loop_
_entity_poly.entity_id
_entity_poly.type
_entity_poly.pdbx_seq_one_letter_code
_entity_poly.pdbx_strand_id
1 'polypeptide(L)'
;MIARLIAWSARNLVLVFVATAFAVAAGVYAVRTLPLDAIPDLSDVQVIVYTEYPGQAPQVIEDQVTYPLTTSMLTVPKARVVRGFSFFGVSFVYVIFDDGTDPYWARSRVLEYLNAAARRLPAGVTPTLGPDATGVGWVYQYAVMAKNMSLAELRSVQDWLVRYAASRAEGVAEVASVGGFVKQYAIVVDPVRLRAQGVSLSILREAVRNSNMDVGGRTVELAEFEFVVRGRGYLKSIADIENIVLRTERGAPLRLADVARVELGPDERRG
;
A
#
# COMPACT_ATOMS: atom_id res chain seq x y z
N MET A 1 -61.90 4.55 -20.33
CA MET A 1 -60.70 5.40 -20.13
C MET A 1 -59.73 5.31 -21.31
N ILE A 2 -59.28 4.11 -21.71
CA ILE A 2 -58.35 3.91 -22.84
C ILE A 2 -58.85 4.55 -24.15
N ALA A 3 -60.11 4.34 -24.53
CA ALA A 3 -60.69 4.93 -25.73
C ALA A 3 -60.68 6.48 -25.74
N ARG A 4 -60.79 7.11 -24.56
CA ARG A 4 -60.69 8.58 -24.44
C ARG A 4 -59.26 9.07 -24.64
N LEU A 5 -58.26 8.31 -24.17
CA LEU A 5 -56.84 8.62 -24.37
C LEU A 5 -56.47 8.53 -25.85
N ILE A 6 -56.89 7.45 -26.53
CA ILE A 6 -56.66 7.26 -27.96
C ILE A 6 -57.32 8.38 -28.78
N ALA A 7 -58.59 8.69 -28.49
CA ALA A 7 -59.30 9.77 -29.17
C ALA A 7 -58.64 11.15 -28.94
N TRP A 8 -58.09 11.40 -27.75
CA TRP A 8 -57.35 12.63 -27.45
C TRP A 8 -56.02 12.69 -28.20
N SER A 9 -55.24 11.59 -28.23
CA SER A 9 -53.99 11.51 -28.99
C SER A 9 -54.21 11.71 -30.50
N ALA A 10 -55.28 11.13 -31.05
CA ALA A 10 -55.63 11.28 -32.47
C ALA A 10 -56.06 12.72 -32.84
N ARG A 11 -56.62 13.48 -31.89
CA ARG A 11 -56.97 14.90 -32.10
C ARG A 11 -55.78 15.85 -31.92
N ASN A 12 -54.77 15.45 -31.16
CA ASN A 12 -53.61 16.29 -30.81
C ASN A 12 -52.31 15.79 -31.45
N LEU A 13 -52.34 15.48 -32.75
CA LEU A 13 -51.22 14.86 -33.48
C LEU A 13 -49.91 15.65 -33.35
N VAL A 14 -49.95 16.98 -33.47
CA VAL A 14 -48.75 17.83 -33.35
C VAL A 14 -48.08 17.66 -31.98
N LEU A 15 -48.88 17.68 -30.90
CA LEU A 15 -48.37 17.51 -29.54
C LEU A 15 -47.78 16.11 -29.34
N VAL A 16 -48.40 15.07 -29.90
CA VAL A 16 -47.89 13.70 -29.86
C VAL A 16 -46.57 13.57 -30.62
N PHE A 17 -46.45 14.16 -31.82
CA PHE A 17 -45.20 14.14 -32.59
C PHE A 17 -44.07 14.91 -31.89
N VAL A 18 -44.37 16.07 -31.32
CA VAL A 18 -43.40 16.85 -30.54
C VAL A 18 -42.94 16.06 -29.31
N ALA A 19 -43.87 15.48 -28.54
CA ALA A 19 -43.54 14.65 -27.39
C ALA A 19 -42.71 13.41 -27.79
N THR A 20 -43.04 12.79 -28.92
CA THR A 20 -42.27 11.66 -29.47
C THR A 20 -40.86 12.09 -29.87
N ALA A 21 -40.72 13.23 -30.52
CA ALA A 21 -39.41 13.77 -30.90
C ALA A 21 -38.55 14.07 -29.66
N PHE A 22 -39.13 14.65 -28.60
CA PHE A 22 -38.44 14.83 -27.33
C PHE A 22 -38.07 13.50 -26.66
N ALA A 23 -38.95 12.49 -26.68
CA ALA A 23 -38.66 11.17 -26.14
C ALA A 23 -37.53 10.47 -26.90
N VAL A 24 -37.51 10.56 -28.23
CA VAL A 24 -36.42 10.02 -29.07
C VAL A 24 -35.12 10.77 -28.80
N ALA A 25 -35.15 12.11 -28.75
CA ALA A 25 -33.96 12.91 -28.44
C ALA A 25 -33.40 12.59 -27.04
N ALA A 26 -34.27 12.46 -26.03
CA ALA A 26 -33.90 12.05 -24.68
C ALA A 26 -33.33 10.63 -24.65
N GLY A 27 -33.92 9.69 -25.40
CA GLY A 27 -33.43 8.32 -25.53
C GLY A 27 -32.05 8.24 -26.20
N VAL A 28 -31.84 8.99 -27.28
CA VAL A 28 -30.54 9.09 -27.96
C VAL A 28 -29.49 9.73 -27.05
N TYR A 29 -29.86 10.77 -26.30
CA TYR A 29 -28.99 11.37 -25.31
C TYR A 29 -28.62 10.36 -24.21
N ALA A 30 -29.61 9.67 -23.64
CA ALA A 30 -29.40 8.67 -22.59
C ALA A 30 -28.48 7.54 -23.06
N VAL A 31 -28.69 6.98 -24.24
CA VAL A 31 -27.83 5.90 -24.79
C VAL A 31 -26.40 6.38 -25.01
N ARG A 32 -26.19 7.66 -25.35
CA ARG A 32 -24.84 8.21 -25.54
C ARG A 32 -24.12 8.55 -24.23
N THR A 33 -24.85 8.82 -23.15
CA THR A 33 -24.26 9.23 -21.86
C THR A 33 -24.29 8.14 -20.80
N LEU A 34 -24.99 7.03 -21.02
CA LEU A 34 -25.05 5.93 -20.08
C LEU A 34 -23.66 5.30 -19.93
N PRO A 35 -23.13 5.11 -18.70
CA PRO A 35 -21.92 4.35 -18.51
C PRO A 35 -22.15 2.91 -18.99
N LEU A 36 -21.19 2.39 -19.76
CA LEU A 36 -21.21 1.04 -20.29
C LEU A 36 -20.09 0.25 -19.63
N ASP A 37 -20.40 -0.96 -19.18
CA ASP A 37 -19.43 -1.95 -18.73
C ASP A 37 -19.70 -3.28 -19.43
N ALA A 38 -18.67 -4.12 -19.55
CA ALA A 38 -18.75 -5.41 -20.24
C ALA A 38 -19.61 -6.42 -19.47
N ILE A 39 -19.57 -6.36 -18.15
CA ILE A 39 -20.34 -7.22 -17.23
C ILE A 39 -20.87 -6.37 -16.08
N PRO A 40 -22.03 -6.72 -15.49
CA PRO A 40 -22.43 -6.13 -14.22
C PRO A 40 -21.43 -6.49 -13.13
N ASP A 41 -21.34 -5.66 -12.09
CA ASP A 41 -20.56 -6.00 -10.90
C ASP A 41 -21.21 -7.22 -10.20
N LEU A 42 -20.44 -8.30 -10.11
CA LEU A 42 -20.83 -9.56 -9.47
C LEU A 42 -20.09 -9.78 -8.14
N SER A 43 -19.30 -8.80 -7.69
CA SER A 43 -18.48 -8.96 -6.51
C SER A 43 -19.27 -8.75 -5.21
N ASP A 44 -19.00 -9.61 -4.24
CA ASP A 44 -19.49 -9.40 -2.88
C ASP A 44 -18.82 -8.16 -2.27
N VAL A 45 -19.53 -7.49 -1.37
CA VAL A 45 -18.96 -6.41 -0.57
C VAL A 45 -17.94 -7.02 0.39
N GLN A 46 -16.67 -6.71 0.14
CA GLN A 46 -15.56 -7.24 0.94
C GLN A 46 -14.63 -6.13 1.42
N VAL A 47 -14.11 -6.31 2.62
CA VAL A 47 -13.07 -5.44 3.19
C VAL A 47 -11.87 -6.30 3.54
N ILE A 48 -10.72 -5.92 3.01
CA ILE A 48 -9.45 -6.60 3.25
C ILE A 48 -8.73 -5.88 4.39
N VAL A 49 -8.23 -6.64 5.36
CA VAL A 49 -7.28 -6.18 6.36
C VAL A 49 -5.96 -6.87 6.08
N TYR A 50 -4.94 -6.08 5.78
CA TYR A 50 -3.58 -6.52 5.52
C TYR A 50 -2.73 -6.25 6.75
N THR A 51 -1.80 -7.14 7.08
CA THR A 51 -0.90 -6.94 8.22
C THR A 51 0.46 -7.56 7.96
N GLU A 52 1.51 -6.76 8.08
CA GLU A 52 2.89 -7.23 7.98
C GLU A 52 3.42 -7.60 9.36
N TYR A 53 4.00 -8.79 9.46
CA TYR A 53 4.80 -9.21 10.59
C TYR A 53 6.10 -9.89 10.11
N PRO A 54 7.07 -9.10 9.63
CA PRO A 54 8.24 -9.60 8.90
C PRO A 54 9.06 -10.62 9.70
N GLY A 55 9.55 -11.66 9.00
CA GLY A 55 10.41 -12.69 9.58
C GLY A 55 9.71 -13.75 10.43
N GLN A 56 8.38 -13.69 10.56
CA GLN A 56 7.62 -14.67 11.33
C GLN A 56 7.08 -15.82 10.48
N ALA A 57 7.07 -17.01 11.08
CA ALA A 57 6.52 -18.21 10.47
C ALA A 57 4.97 -18.13 10.36
N PRO A 58 4.35 -18.82 9.39
CA PRO A 58 2.89 -18.81 9.20
C PRO A 58 2.10 -19.13 10.47
N GLN A 59 2.56 -20.11 11.27
CA GLN A 59 1.90 -20.49 12.53
C GLN A 59 1.90 -19.35 13.56
N VAL A 60 3.03 -18.64 13.71
CA VAL A 60 3.12 -17.50 14.64
C VAL A 60 2.21 -16.37 14.19
N ILE A 61 2.11 -16.15 12.88
CA ILE A 61 1.21 -15.15 12.30
C ILE A 61 -0.25 -15.53 12.53
N GLU A 62 -0.62 -16.80 12.36
CA GLU A 62 -1.96 -17.27 12.69
C GLU A 62 -2.28 -16.99 14.16
N ASP A 63 -1.43 -17.46 15.08
CA ASP A 63 -1.71 -17.39 16.52
C ASP A 63 -1.70 -15.95 17.07
N GLN A 64 -0.81 -15.09 16.58
CA GLN A 64 -0.60 -13.75 17.14
C GLN A 64 -1.27 -12.61 16.36
N VAL A 65 -1.63 -12.83 15.09
CA VAL A 65 -2.14 -11.76 14.21
C VAL A 65 -3.46 -12.16 13.57
N THR A 66 -3.47 -13.19 12.75
CA THR A 66 -4.63 -13.56 11.94
C THR A 66 -5.80 -13.99 12.82
N TYR A 67 -5.59 -14.90 13.78
CA TYR A 67 -6.66 -15.40 14.65
C TYR A 67 -7.29 -14.31 15.54
N PRO A 68 -6.52 -13.45 16.24
CA PRO A 68 -7.09 -12.31 16.97
C PRO A 68 -7.87 -11.33 16.08
N LEU A 69 -7.42 -11.11 14.85
CA LEU A 69 -8.11 -10.26 13.89
C LEU A 69 -9.40 -10.92 13.40
N THR A 70 -9.37 -12.15 12.91
CA THR A 70 -10.55 -12.83 12.35
C THR A 70 -11.66 -12.99 13.39
N THR A 71 -11.32 -13.42 14.61
CA THR A 71 -12.28 -13.58 15.72
C THR A 71 -12.93 -12.27 16.12
N SER A 72 -12.19 -11.16 16.05
CA SER A 72 -12.75 -9.82 16.29
C SER A 72 -13.67 -9.39 15.15
N MET A 73 -13.28 -9.67 13.90
CA MET A 73 -14.06 -9.33 12.70
C MET A 73 -15.35 -10.14 12.57
N LEU A 74 -15.44 -11.35 13.15
CA LEU A 74 -16.68 -12.14 13.17
C LEU A 74 -17.84 -11.43 13.89
N THR A 75 -17.52 -10.50 14.80
CA THR A 75 -18.52 -9.73 15.55
C THR A 75 -18.93 -8.43 14.86
N VAL A 76 -18.34 -8.12 13.70
CA VAL A 76 -18.73 -6.96 12.89
C VAL A 76 -20.14 -7.18 12.36
N PRO A 77 -21.07 -6.23 12.54
CA PRO A 77 -22.43 -6.37 12.05
C PRO A 77 -22.48 -6.59 10.53
N LYS A 78 -23.35 -7.50 10.07
CA LYS A 78 -23.51 -7.92 8.67
C LYS A 78 -22.30 -8.64 8.06
N ALA A 79 -21.29 -8.99 8.86
CA ALA A 79 -20.23 -9.89 8.39
C ALA A 79 -20.82 -11.29 8.20
N ARG A 80 -20.78 -11.76 6.96
CA ARG A 80 -21.30 -13.08 6.56
C ARG A 80 -20.24 -14.15 6.72
N VAL A 81 -19.04 -13.87 6.23
CA VAL A 81 -17.88 -14.79 6.29
C VAL A 81 -16.62 -13.99 6.52
N VAL A 82 -15.75 -14.49 7.41
CA VAL A 82 -14.39 -13.96 7.60
C VAL A 82 -13.40 -15.03 7.20
N ARG A 83 -12.49 -14.73 6.27
CA ARG A 83 -11.43 -15.65 5.82
C ARG A 83 -10.08 -15.09 6.22
N GLY A 84 -9.28 -15.88 6.96
CA GLY A 84 -7.90 -15.54 7.32
C GLY A 84 -6.90 -16.36 6.49
N PHE A 85 -5.82 -15.71 6.06
CA PHE A 85 -4.69 -16.36 5.42
C PHE A 85 -3.40 -15.88 6.08
N SER A 86 -2.66 -16.81 6.66
CA SER A 86 -1.36 -16.54 7.27
C SER A 86 -0.26 -17.10 6.37
N PHE A 87 0.52 -16.20 5.78
CA PHE A 87 1.73 -16.56 5.05
C PHE A 87 2.94 -16.16 5.89
N PHE A 88 4.14 -16.59 5.51
CA PHE A 88 5.34 -16.11 6.21
C PHE A 88 5.46 -14.59 6.02
N GLY A 89 5.62 -13.87 7.11
CA GLY A 89 5.78 -12.42 7.12
C GLY A 89 4.51 -11.58 6.98
N VAL A 90 3.37 -12.15 6.58
CA VAL A 90 2.14 -11.39 6.28
C VAL A 90 0.85 -12.13 6.61
N SER A 91 -0.19 -11.38 6.97
CA SER A 91 -1.56 -11.86 7.21
C SER A 91 -2.55 -11.11 6.33
N PHE A 92 -3.48 -11.86 5.70
CA PHE A 92 -4.64 -11.30 5.00
C PHE A 92 -5.92 -11.76 5.68
N VAL A 93 -6.78 -10.81 6.05
CA VAL A 93 -8.12 -11.09 6.57
C VAL A 93 -9.15 -10.47 5.65
N TYR A 94 -10.00 -11.30 5.05
CA TYR A 94 -11.09 -10.90 4.18
C TYR A 94 -12.39 -10.95 4.97
N VAL A 95 -13.05 -9.80 5.14
CA VAL A 95 -14.37 -9.69 5.77
C VAL A 95 -15.39 -9.51 4.65
N ILE A 96 -16.21 -10.54 4.43
CA ILE A 96 -17.25 -10.57 3.39
C ILE A 96 -18.59 -10.26 4.05
N PHE A 97 -19.33 -9.31 3.49
CA PHE A 97 -20.59 -8.82 4.03
C PHE A 97 -21.80 -9.41 3.31
N ASP A 98 -22.97 -9.29 3.94
CA ASP A 98 -24.25 -9.60 3.29
C ASP A 98 -24.52 -8.66 2.10
N ASP A 99 -25.19 -9.21 1.08
CA ASP A 99 -25.58 -8.50 -0.15
C ASP A 99 -26.35 -7.20 0.16
N GLY A 100 -26.09 -6.14 -0.62
CA GLY A 100 -26.72 -4.83 -0.43
C GLY A 100 -26.17 -4.01 0.74
N THR A 101 -25.09 -4.47 1.40
CA THR A 101 -24.34 -3.64 2.35
C THR A 101 -23.59 -2.53 1.63
N ASP A 102 -23.67 -1.30 2.13
CA ASP A 102 -22.87 -0.19 1.58
C ASP A 102 -21.36 -0.45 1.80
N PRO A 103 -20.51 -0.42 0.75
CA PRO A 103 -19.08 -0.67 0.88
C PRO A 103 -18.39 0.28 1.86
N TYR A 104 -18.74 1.56 1.84
CA TYR A 104 -18.12 2.55 2.72
C TYR A 104 -18.54 2.39 4.18
N TRP A 105 -19.80 2.03 4.43
CA TRP A 105 -20.26 1.62 5.75
C TRP A 105 -19.49 0.41 6.25
N ALA A 106 -19.34 -0.64 5.42
CA ALA A 106 -18.59 -1.83 5.78
C ALA A 106 -17.14 -1.51 6.16
N ARG A 107 -16.43 -0.72 5.33
CA ARG A 107 -15.06 -0.25 5.60
C ARG A 107 -14.97 0.53 6.92
N SER A 108 -15.92 1.43 7.17
CA SER A 108 -15.97 2.23 8.40
C SER A 108 -16.22 1.37 9.65
N ARG A 109 -17.08 0.36 9.55
CA ARG A 109 -17.31 -0.60 10.64
C ARG A 109 -16.08 -1.46 10.90
N VAL A 110 -15.44 -1.98 9.86
CA VAL A 110 -14.18 -2.75 10.01
C VAL A 110 -13.11 -1.91 10.68
N LEU A 111 -12.95 -0.63 10.29
CA LEU A 111 -11.97 0.26 10.90
C LEU A 111 -12.19 0.45 12.41
N GLU A 112 -13.45 0.57 12.85
CA GLU A 112 -13.76 0.69 14.28
C GLU A 112 -13.34 -0.56 15.07
N TYR A 113 -13.69 -1.75 14.57
CA TYR A 113 -13.31 -3.01 15.21
C TYR A 113 -11.80 -3.27 15.13
N LEU A 114 -11.17 -2.83 14.03
CA LEU A 114 -9.73 -2.95 13.83
C LEU A 114 -8.97 -2.12 14.86
N ASN A 115 -9.43 -0.90 15.17
CA ASN A 115 -8.83 -0.06 16.20
C ASN A 115 -8.87 -0.68 17.60
N ALA A 116 -9.90 -1.46 17.91
CA ALA A 116 -9.97 -2.21 19.17
C ALA A 116 -9.06 -3.46 19.13
N ALA A 117 -9.10 -4.22 18.04
CA ALA A 117 -8.33 -5.45 17.86
C ALA A 117 -6.81 -5.20 17.79
N ALA A 118 -6.39 -4.08 17.19
CA ALA A 118 -4.99 -3.71 17.04
C ALA A 118 -4.24 -3.62 18.37
N ARG A 119 -4.94 -3.36 19.48
CA ARG A 119 -4.34 -3.32 20.84
C ARG A 119 -3.88 -4.67 21.35
N ARG A 120 -4.35 -5.77 20.76
CA ARG A 120 -3.99 -7.14 21.11
C ARG A 120 -2.86 -7.68 20.25
N LEU A 121 -2.42 -6.94 19.24
CA LEU A 121 -1.36 -7.35 18.34
C LEU A 121 0.03 -7.12 18.95
N PRO A 122 1.05 -7.86 18.49
CA PRO A 122 2.43 -7.65 18.93
C PRO A 122 2.92 -6.22 18.68
N ALA A 123 3.86 -5.77 19.50
CA ALA A 123 4.44 -4.44 19.37
C ALA A 123 5.08 -4.24 17.98
N GLY A 124 4.73 -3.13 17.32
CA GLY A 124 5.24 -2.79 15.98
C GLY A 124 4.48 -3.43 14.82
N VAL A 125 3.47 -4.26 15.08
CA VAL A 125 2.57 -4.81 14.06
C VAL A 125 1.37 -3.88 13.90
N THR A 126 1.23 -3.26 12.73
CA THR A 126 0.13 -2.32 12.44
C THR A 126 -0.72 -2.88 11.31
N PRO A 127 -1.98 -3.28 11.57
CA PRO A 127 -2.87 -3.72 10.52
C PRO A 127 -3.37 -2.51 9.71
N THR A 128 -3.54 -2.69 8.41
CA THR A 128 -3.99 -1.66 7.48
C THR A 128 -5.21 -2.15 6.69
N LEU A 129 -6.09 -1.24 6.28
CA LEU A 129 -7.15 -1.58 5.34
C LEU A 129 -6.55 -1.70 3.93
N GLY A 130 -6.98 -2.72 3.20
CA GLY A 130 -6.69 -2.87 1.78
C GLY A 130 -7.39 -1.81 0.93
N PRO A 131 -7.12 -1.80 -0.38
CA PRO A 131 -7.67 -0.83 -1.32
C PRO A 131 -9.20 -0.86 -1.37
N ASP A 132 -9.80 0.18 -1.95
CA ASP A 132 -11.23 0.23 -2.26
C ASP A 132 -11.54 -0.49 -3.58
N ALA A 133 -11.13 -1.76 -3.66
CA ALA A 133 -11.27 -2.59 -4.85
C ALA A 133 -11.31 -4.09 -4.49
N THR A 134 -11.78 -4.90 -5.44
CA THR A 134 -11.79 -6.37 -5.34
C THR A 134 -10.85 -7.00 -6.38
N GLY A 135 -10.75 -8.34 -6.38
CA GLY A 135 -10.00 -9.07 -7.41
C GLY A 135 -10.54 -8.86 -8.84
N VAL A 136 -11.79 -8.40 -8.98
CA VAL A 136 -12.39 -8.04 -10.27
C VAL A 136 -11.90 -6.66 -10.75
N GLY A 137 -11.39 -5.82 -9.86
CA GLY A 137 -10.89 -4.46 -10.16
C GLY A 137 -9.55 -4.41 -10.92
N TRP A 138 -9.06 -5.54 -11.43
CA TRP A 138 -7.82 -5.61 -12.20
C TRP A 138 -8.06 -5.22 -13.66
N VAL A 139 -8.25 -3.93 -13.90
CA VAL A 139 -8.70 -3.39 -15.20
C VAL A 139 -7.59 -3.34 -16.25
N TYR A 140 -6.41 -2.81 -15.88
CA TYR A 140 -5.31 -2.59 -16.82
C TYR A 140 -3.98 -3.11 -16.29
N GLN A 141 -3.32 -3.96 -17.07
CA GLN A 141 -2.02 -4.53 -16.75
C GLN A 141 -1.02 -4.14 -17.83
N TYR A 142 0.19 -3.76 -17.41
CA TYR A 142 1.26 -3.37 -18.31
C TYR A 142 2.61 -3.85 -17.78
N ALA A 143 3.62 -3.85 -18.66
CA ALA A 143 5.01 -4.12 -18.30
C ALA A 143 5.87 -2.89 -18.63
N VAL A 144 6.74 -2.50 -17.69
CA VAL A 144 7.73 -1.44 -17.92
C VAL A 144 8.98 -2.08 -18.51
N MET A 145 9.34 -1.70 -19.74
CA MET A 145 10.49 -2.26 -20.47
C MET A 145 11.42 -1.15 -20.94
N ALA A 146 12.74 -1.35 -20.78
CA ALA A 146 13.76 -0.50 -21.36
C ALA A 146 15.02 -1.31 -21.71
N LYS A 147 15.74 -0.92 -22.77
CA LYS A 147 16.91 -1.67 -23.27
C LYS A 147 18.13 -1.60 -22.34
N ASN A 148 18.33 -0.48 -21.65
CA ASN A 148 19.54 -0.19 -20.87
C ASN A 148 19.21 0.05 -19.39
N MET A 149 18.21 -0.65 -18.84
CA MET A 149 17.87 -0.58 -17.41
C MET A 149 17.77 -1.96 -16.82
N SER A 150 18.31 -2.11 -15.61
CA SER A 150 18.12 -3.27 -14.76
C SER A 150 16.66 -3.35 -14.26
N LEU A 151 16.26 -4.55 -13.83
CA LEU A 151 14.95 -4.76 -13.20
C LEU A 151 14.77 -3.95 -11.91
N ALA A 152 15.85 -3.57 -11.23
CA ALA A 152 15.79 -2.71 -10.05
C ALA A 152 15.52 -1.24 -10.40
N GLU A 153 16.12 -0.75 -11.48
CA GLU A 153 15.85 0.59 -12.01
C GLU A 153 14.42 0.67 -12.56
N LEU A 154 13.98 -0.33 -13.32
CA LEU A 154 12.61 -0.41 -13.82
C LEU A 154 11.58 -0.45 -12.69
N ARG A 155 11.85 -1.24 -11.63
CA ARG A 155 11.00 -1.26 -10.43
C ARG A 155 10.98 0.09 -9.72
N SER A 156 12.11 0.79 -9.67
CA SER A 156 12.17 2.14 -9.10
C SER A 156 11.38 3.14 -9.93
N VAL A 157 11.44 3.07 -11.26
CA VAL A 157 10.61 3.90 -12.17
C VAL A 157 9.13 3.59 -11.96
N GLN A 158 8.77 2.32 -11.87
CA GLN A 158 7.39 1.91 -11.58
C GLN A 158 6.89 2.50 -10.26
N ASP A 159 7.64 2.30 -9.17
CA ASP A 159 7.21 2.61 -7.81
C ASP A 159 7.18 4.12 -7.53
N TRP A 160 8.11 4.88 -8.11
CA TRP A 160 8.31 6.30 -7.80
C TRP A 160 7.87 7.28 -8.89
N LEU A 161 7.56 6.80 -10.11
CA LEU A 161 7.09 7.66 -11.20
C LEU A 161 5.74 7.18 -11.73
N VAL A 162 5.68 5.97 -12.27
CA VAL A 162 4.49 5.49 -12.99
C VAL A 162 3.30 5.32 -12.05
N ARG A 163 3.53 4.71 -10.88
CA ARG A 163 2.50 4.50 -9.84
C ARG A 163 1.80 5.81 -9.49
N TYR A 164 2.56 6.86 -9.18
CA TYR A 164 1.99 8.16 -8.80
C TYR A 164 1.32 8.89 -9.95
N ALA A 165 1.82 8.74 -11.18
CA ALA A 165 1.18 9.31 -12.35
C ALA A 165 -0.18 8.64 -12.62
N ALA A 166 -0.23 7.31 -12.57
CA ALA A 166 -1.45 6.53 -12.82
C ALA A 166 -2.47 6.65 -11.68
N SER A 167 -2.03 6.75 -10.42
CA SER A 167 -2.93 6.90 -9.26
C SER A 167 -3.71 8.22 -9.24
N ARG A 168 -3.36 9.19 -10.10
CA ARG A 168 -4.09 10.46 -10.25
C ARG A 168 -5.32 10.34 -11.14
N ALA A 169 -5.47 9.25 -11.90
CA ALA A 169 -6.61 9.06 -12.76
C ALA A 169 -7.89 8.83 -11.94
N GLU A 170 -9.00 9.40 -12.40
CA GLU A 170 -10.30 9.23 -11.78
C GLU A 170 -10.73 7.76 -11.81
N GLY A 171 -11.31 7.27 -10.71
CA GLY A 171 -11.76 5.88 -10.58
C GLY A 171 -10.65 4.86 -10.24
N VAL A 172 -9.39 5.28 -10.11
CA VAL A 172 -8.29 4.38 -9.72
C VAL A 172 -8.19 4.29 -8.20
N ALA A 173 -8.49 3.11 -7.65
CA ALA A 173 -8.34 2.83 -6.22
C ALA A 173 -6.88 2.53 -5.81
N GLU A 174 -6.13 1.80 -6.65
CA GLU A 174 -4.75 1.43 -6.39
C GLU A 174 -3.98 1.16 -7.69
N VAL A 175 -2.67 1.45 -7.69
CA VAL A 175 -1.73 1.00 -8.71
C VAL A 175 -0.68 0.10 -8.06
N ALA A 176 -0.96 -1.20 -8.05
CA ALA A 176 -0.06 -2.21 -7.48
C ALA A 176 1.14 -2.47 -8.39
N SER A 177 2.28 -2.84 -7.81
CA SER A 177 3.50 -3.17 -8.56
C SER A 177 3.79 -4.65 -8.43
N VAL A 178 3.95 -5.31 -9.57
CA VAL A 178 4.14 -6.76 -9.67
C VAL A 178 5.49 -7.04 -10.31
N GLY A 179 6.30 -7.91 -9.70
CA GLY A 179 7.64 -8.25 -10.17
C GLY A 179 8.67 -7.12 -10.01
N GLY A 180 9.78 -7.23 -10.74
CA GLY A 180 10.95 -6.34 -10.57
C GLY A 180 11.71 -6.58 -9.26
N PHE A 181 12.76 -5.80 -9.00
CA PHE A 181 13.55 -5.90 -7.77
C PHE A 181 13.52 -4.59 -6.98
N VAL A 182 13.06 -4.63 -5.74
CA VAL A 182 13.22 -3.47 -4.85
C VAL A 182 14.70 -3.37 -4.50
N LYS A 183 15.29 -2.19 -4.72
CA LYS A 183 16.69 -1.94 -4.46
C LYS A 183 16.94 -1.92 -2.95
N GLN A 184 17.79 -2.81 -2.46
CA GLN A 184 18.16 -2.90 -1.05
C GLN A 184 19.66 -2.70 -0.85
N TYR A 185 20.03 -1.93 0.17
CA TYR A 185 21.42 -1.83 0.64
C TYR A 185 21.66 -2.96 1.65
N ALA A 186 22.29 -4.03 1.21
CA ALA A 186 22.57 -5.21 2.03
C ALA A 186 23.93 -5.08 2.72
N ILE A 187 23.95 -5.21 4.04
CA ILE A 187 25.18 -5.23 4.85
C ILE A 187 25.51 -6.70 5.12
N VAL A 188 26.46 -7.25 4.36
CA VAL A 188 26.92 -8.63 4.46
C VAL A 188 28.06 -8.69 5.47
N VAL A 189 27.73 -9.16 6.68
CA VAL A 189 28.64 -9.18 7.82
C VAL A 189 29.55 -10.41 7.78
N ASP A 190 30.85 -10.23 8.06
CA ASP A 190 31.81 -11.32 8.22
C ASP A 190 31.92 -11.71 9.71
N PRO A 191 31.44 -12.91 10.12
CA PRO A 191 31.46 -13.32 11.52
C PRO A 191 32.87 -13.48 12.11
N VAL A 192 33.87 -13.79 11.27
CA VAL A 192 35.27 -13.95 11.70
C VAL A 192 35.86 -12.59 12.01
N ARG A 193 35.62 -11.58 11.15
CA ARG A 193 36.09 -10.21 11.38
C ARG A 193 35.41 -9.56 12.57
N LEU A 194 34.09 -9.75 12.74
CA LEU A 194 33.39 -9.27 13.94
C LEU A 194 34.03 -9.81 15.22
N ARG A 195 34.34 -11.11 15.25
CA ARG A 195 35.00 -11.75 16.39
C ARG A 195 36.41 -11.21 16.61
N ALA A 196 37.20 -11.06 15.55
CA ALA A 196 38.56 -10.54 15.62
C ALA A 196 38.63 -9.10 16.16
N GLN A 197 37.62 -8.28 15.84
CA GLN A 197 37.51 -6.89 16.29
C GLN A 197 36.73 -6.74 17.61
N GLY A 198 36.24 -7.84 18.20
CA GLY A 198 35.47 -7.81 19.44
C GLY A 198 34.19 -6.97 19.36
N VAL A 199 33.52 -6.97 18.19
CA VAL A 199 32.26 -6.27 17.95
C VAL A 199 31.12 -7.28 17.81
N SER A 200 30.04 -7.08 18.56
CA SER A 200 28.83 -7.90 18.43
C SER A 200 27.95 -7.42 17.27
N LEU A 201 27.12 -8.31 16.75
CA LEU A 201 26.10 -7.94 15.75
C LEU A 201 25.11 -6.89 16.28
N SER A 202 24.83 -6.88 17.59
CA SER A 202 23.97 -5.87 18.21
C SER A 202 24.55 -4.47 18.11
N ILE A 203 25.85 -4.30 18.38
CA ILE A 203 26.56 -3.02 18.26
C ILE A 203 26.50 -2.53 16.81
N LEU A 204 26.75 -3.41 15.83
CA LEU A 204 26.64 -3.07 14.42
C LEU A 204 25.23 -2.57 14.07
N ARG A 205 24.20 -3.30 14.49
CA ARG A 205 22.80 -2.92 14.25
C ARG A 205 22.44 -1.56 14.85
N GLU A 206 22.89 -1.29 16.07
CA GLU A 206 22.65 -0.02 16.77
C GLU A 206 23.41 1.14 16.09
N ALA A 207 24.66 0.94 15.72
CA ALA A 207 25.45 1.93 14.99
C ALA A 207 24.79 2.33 13.67
N VAL A 208 24.32 1.35 12.88
CA VAL A 208 23.60 1.62 11.64
C VAL A 208 22.29 2.36 11.90
N ARG A 209 21.50 1.95 12.91
CA ARG A 209 20.23 2.60 13.26
C ARG A 209 20.44 4.07 13.66
N ASN A 210 21.51 4.38 14.38
CA ASN A 210 21.80 5.73 14.87
C ASN A 210 22.45 6.64 13.82
N SER A 211 22.89 6.08 12.68
CA SER A 211 23.67 6.81 11.66
C SER A 211 22.83 7.24 10.45
N ASN A 212 21.50 7.12 10.51
CA ASN A 212 20.62 7.47 9.39
C ASN A 212 19.48 8.40 9.82
N MET A 213 19.83 9.55 10.40
CA MET A 213 18.86 10.55 10.81
C MET A 213 19.40 11.98 10.63
N ASP A 214 18.54 12.87 10.13
CA ASP A 214 18.77 14.31 10.19
C ASP A 214 18.32 14.85 11.56
N VAL A 215 18.97 15.91 12.04
CA VAL A 215 18.62 16.59 13.30
C VAL A 215 18.37 18.07 13.07
N GLY A 216 17.35 18.63 13.72
CA GLY A 216 17.04 20.06 13.69
C GLY A 216 17.68 20.78 14.88
N GLY A 217 18.41 21.86 14.63
CA GLY A 217 19.07 22.69 15.65
C GLY A 217 18.28 23.97 16.00
N ARG A 218 16.99 24.01 15.68
CA ARG A 218 16.14 25.21 15.74
C ARG A 218 16.72 26.34 14.88
N THR A 219 16.63 27.58 15.33
CA THR A 219 17.00 28.77 14.59
C THR A 219 17.93 29.66 15.39
N VAL A 220 18.79 30.39 14.68
CA VAL A 220 19.67 31.41 15.21
C VAL A 220 19.35 32.72 14.50
N GLU A 221 19.05 33.76 15.26
CA GLU A 221 18.79 35.08 14.74
C GLU A 221 20.11 35.86 14.59
N LEU A 222 20.38 36.37 13.39
CA LEU A 222 21.56 37.16 13.06
C LEU A 222 21.14 38.31 12.16
N ALA A 223 21.38 39.55 12.60
CA ALA A 223 21.05 40.77 11.85
C ALA A 223 19.59 40.81 11.36
N GLU A 224 18.63 40.52 12.26
CA GLU A 224 17.18 40.48 11.96
C GLU A 224 16.76 39.40 10.93
N PHE A 225 17.65 38.46 10.59
CA PHE A 225 17.33 37.27 9.81
C PHE A 225 17.37 36.01 10.68
N GLU A 226 16.41 35.12 10.46
CA GLU A 226 16.33 33.82 11.12
C GLU A 226 17.01 32.73 10.28
N PHE A 227 18.10 32.15 10.79
CA PHE A 227 18.82 31.07 10.14
C PHE A 227 18.46 29.73 10.76
N VAL A 228 17.93 28.82 9.95
CA VAL A 228 17.60 27.45 10.39
C VAL A 228 18.87 26.61 10.45
N VAL A 229 19.13 26.02 11.63
CA VAL A 229 20.25 25.10 11.82
C VAL A 229 19.78 23.67 11.53
N ARG A 230 20.46 22.98 10.61
CA ARG A 230 20.16 21.60 10.22
C ARG A 230 21.42 20.73 10.21
N GLY A 231 21.41 19.66 10.99
CA GLY A 231 22.37 18.57 10.89
C GLY A 231 21.95 17.59 9.79
N ARG A 232 22.87 17.29 8.88
CA ARG A 232 22.67 16.33 7.78
C ARG A 232 23.27 14.98 8.18
N GLY A 233 22.46 13.95 8.31
CA GLY A 233 22.87 12.60 8.73
C GLY A 233 22.22 11.47 7.94
N TYR A 234 21.43 11.74 6.90
CA TYR A 234 20.94 10.68 6.01
C TYR A 234 22.06 10.05 5.16
N LEU A 235 22.05 8.72 5.10
CA LEU A 235 22.90 7.91 4.24
C LEU A 235 22.40 8.00 2.79
N LYS A 236 23.28 8.29 1.83
CA LYS A 236 22.93 8.48 0.42
C LYS A 236 23.64 7.50 -0.51
N SER A 237 24.76 6.95 -0.06
CA SER A 237 25.64 6.10 -0.84
C SER A 237 26.12 4.89 -0.07
N ILE A 238 26.64 3.90 -0.79
CA ILE A 238 27.32 2.73 -0.21
C ILE A 238 28.48 3.19 0.69
N ALA A 239 29.25 4.18 0.23
CA ALA A 239 30.37 4.74 0.97
C ALA A 239 29.95 5.36 2.31
N ASP A 240 28.76 5.96 2.40
CA ASP A 240 28.26 6.50 3.67
C ASP A 240 28.02 5.37 4.69
N ILE A 241 27.47 4.24 4.23
CA ILE A 241 27.23 3.05 5.07
C ILE A 241 28.55 2.41 5.50
N GLU A 242 29.50 2.27 4.57
CA GLU A 242 30.83 1.73 4.84
C GLU A 242 31.62 2.54 5.87
N ASN A 243 31.41 3.86 5.91
CA ASN A 243 32.07 4.78 6.83
C ASN A 243 31.41 4.90 8.20
N ILE A 244 30.31 4.16 8.47
CA ILE A 244 29.67 4.15 9.79
C ILE A 244 30.69 3.67 10.83
N VAL A 245 30.90 4.48 11.86
CA VAL A 245 31.84 4.18 12.94
C VAL A 245 31.16 3.26 13.95
N LEU A 246 31.77 2.10 14.21
CA LEU A 246 31.30 1.11 15.17
C LEU A 246 31.90 1.30 16.55
N ARG A 247 33.19 1.65 16.60
CA ARG A 247 33.96 1.92 17.82
C ARG A 247 35.12 2.84 17.48
N THR A 248 35.61 3.59 18.47
CA THR A 248 36.86 4.34 18.35
C THR A 248 37.81 3.89 19.45
N GLU A 249 39.01 3.42 19.11
CA GLU A 249 40.06 3.06 20.06
C GLU A 249 41.32 3.87 19.79
N ARG A 250 41.82 4.59 20.81
CA ARG A 250 43.04 5.43 20.73
C ARG A 250 43.07 6.40 19.52
N GLY A 251 41.90 6.91 19.11
CA GLY A 251 41.77 7.84 17.98
C GLY A 251 41.64 7.18 16.60
N ALA A 252 41.77 5.86 16.50
CA ALA A 252 41.51 5.11 15.28
C ALA A 252 40.04 4.60 15.27
N PRO A 253 39.20 5.02 14.31
CA PRO A 253 37.84 4.52 14.19
C PRO A 253 37.82 3.15 13.50
N LEU A 254 37.13 2.19 14.12
CA LEU A 254 36.71 0.94 13.49
C LEU A 254 35.41 1.21 12.72
N ARG A 255 35.44 1.02 11.41
CA ARG A 255 34.33 1.30 10.50
C ARG A 255 33.56 0.03 10.17
N LEU A 256 32.37 0.21 9.62
CA LEU A 256 31.55 -0.88 9.13
C LEU A 256 32.26 -1.67 8.02
N ALA A 257 32.97 -1.00 7.13
CA ALA A 257 33.78 -1.63 6.07
C ALA A 257 34.84 -2.62 6.59
N ASP A 258 35.29 -2.47 7.84
CA ASP A 258 36.31 -3.34 8.43
C ASP A 258 35.74 -4.72 8.80
N VAL A 259 34.42 -4.82 9.01
CA VAL A 259 33.75 -6.04 9.49
C VAL A 259 32.62 -6.54 8.60
N ALA A 260 32.22 -5.75 7.59
CA ALA A 260 31.13 -6.09 6.68
C ALA A 260 31.38 -5.50 5.28
N ARG A 261 30.79 -6.13 4.27
CA ARG A 261 30.73 -5.60 2.90
C ARG A 261 29.33 -5.04 2.64
N VAL A 262 29.25 -3.88 2.01
CA VAL A 262 27.97 -3.27 1.62
C VAL A 262 27.76 -3.49 0.14
N GLU A 263 26.64 -4.12 -0.20
CA GLU A 263 26.30 -4.46 -1.58
C GLU A 263 24.89 -3.99 -1.91
N LEU A 264 24.66 -3.64 -3.18
CA LEU A 264 23.32 -3.42 -3.69
C LEU A 264 22.73 -4.76 -4.12
N GLY A 265 21.74 -5.22 -3.35
CA GLY A 265 21.03 -6.46 -3.59
C GLY A 265 19.56 -6.22 -3.94
N PRO A 266 18.90 -7.23 -4.51
CA PRO A 266 17.44 -7.27 -4.55
C PRO A 266 16.88 -7.58 -3.16
N ASP A 267 15.74 -6.98 -2.82
CA ASP A 267 14.91 -7.44 -1.71
C ASP A 267 14.34 -8.83 -1.98
N GLU A 268 13.92 -9.52 -0.91
CA GLU A 268 13.40 -10.88 -0.97
C GLU A 268 12.16 -10.95 -1.87
N ARG A 269 12.15 -11.89 -2.84
CA ARG A 269 11.00 -12.13 -3.71
C ARG A 269 10.05 -13.14 -3.10
N ARG A 270 8.75 -12.83 -3.16
CA ARG A 270 7.67 -13.76 -2.83
C ARG A 270 6.56 -13.63 -3.87
N GLY A 271 6.56 -14.52 -4.86
CA GLY A 271 5.60 -14.55 -5.98
C GLY A 271 5.77 -13.41 -6.96
#